data_AF-A0A426TYB0-F1
#
_entry.id   AF-A0A426TYB0-F1
#
_cell.length_a   1.000
_cell.length_b   1.000
_cell.length_c   1.000
_cell.angle_alpha   90.00
_cell.angle_beta   90.00
_cell.angle_gamma   90.00
#
_symmetry.space_group_name_H-M   'P 1'
#
loop_
_entity.id
_entity.type
_entity.pdbx_description
1 polymer ?
#
loop_
_entity_poly.entity_id
_entity_poly.type
_entity_poly.pdbx_seq_one_letter_code
_entity_poly.pdbx_strand_id
1 'polypeptide(L)'
;MQRIRIFRYLDDLNCFVVSDEYQRIADQLGLTEWSPVVWIGRLFTLDNDYGEHWFDNWHLREPLEAEATRRGLTEGDLLIIDPERFQNGKDGPCHTPEFRKRFWSDVLRSLDLSFDLLADEARAFNQERLRFMPDEYISDLEARIATLRAEL
;
A
#
# COMPACT_ATOMS: atom_id res chain seq x y z
N MET A 1 -6.01 -20.03 6.83
CA MET A 1 -6.35 -18.60 6.75
C MET A 1 -5.53 -18.04 5.60
N GLN A 2 -6.17 -17.55 4.52
CA GLN A 2 -5.47 -17.03 3.34
C GLN A 2 -4.57 -15.86 3.74
N ARG A 3 -3.37 -15.84 3.19
CA ARG A 3 -2.42 -14.72 3.33
C ARG A 3 -2.26 -14.11 1.93
N ILE A 4 -2.52 -12.82 1.82
CA ILE A 4 -2.54 -12.06 0.57
C ILE A 4 -1.27 -11.21 0.52
N ARG A 5 -0.49 -11.39 -0.54
CA ARG A 5 0.74 -10.63 -0.78
C ARG A 5 0.38 -9.22 -1.21
N ILE A 6 0.89 -8.21 -0.51
CA ILE A 6 0.57 -6.81 -0.82
C ILE A 6 1.46 -6.28 -1.95
N PHE A 7 2.76 -6.57 -1.85
CA PHE A 7 3.75 -5.98 -2.73
C PHE A 7 4.45 -7.03 -3.59
N ARG A 8 4.70 -6.69 -4.84
CA ARG A 8 5.63 -7.39 -5.72
C ARG A 8 6.87 -6.53 -5.90
N TYR A 9 8.04 -7.10 -5.65
CA TYR A 9 9.30 -6.37 -5.81
C TYR A 9 9.85 -6.53 -7.24
N LEU A 10 10.41 -5.44 -7.77
CA LEU A 10 11.07 -5.38 -9.07
C LEU A 10 12.58 -5.21 -8.85
N ASP A 11 13.35 -6.28 -8.94
CA ASP A 11 14.77 -6.29 -8.55
C ASP A 11 15.63 -5.29 -9.33
N ASP A 12 15.37 -5.15 -10.62
CA ASP A 12 16.12 -4.28 -11.52
C ASP A 12 15.78 -2.79 -11.35
N LEU A 13 14.58 -2.48 -10.89
CA LEU A 13 14.15 -1.12 -10.57
C LEU A 13 14.37 -0.75 -9.09
N ASN A 14 14.69 -1.74 -8.26
CA ASN A 14 14.82 -1.59 -6.80
C ASN A 14 13.62 -0.87 -6.17
N CYS A 15 12.42 -1.31 -6.55
CA CYS A 15 11.15 -0.75 -6.10
C CYS A 15 10.07 -1.83 -5.95
N PHE A 16 8.93 -1.45 -5.38
CA PHE A 16 7.75 -2.29 -5.29
C PHE A 16 6.67 -1.81 -6.24
N VAL A 17 5.75 -2.71 -6.55
CA VAL A 17 4.42 -2.39 -7.07
C VAL A 17 3.39 -3.10 -6.20
N VAL A 18 2.14 -2.66 -6.26
CA VAL A 18 1.02 -3.38 -5.66
C VAL A 18 0.83 -4.71 -6.41
N SER A 19 0.57 -5.81 -5.70
CA SER A 19 0.28 -7.08 -6.36
C SER A 19 -1.11 -7.04 -7.02
N ASP A 20 -1.26 -7.71 -8.17
CA ASP A 20 -2.53 -7.75 -8.90
C ASP A 20 -3.66 -8.36 -8.06
N GLU A 21 -3.34 -9.38 -7.26
CA GLU A 21 -4.29 -10.02 -6.35
C GLU A 21 -4.79 -9.04 -5.29
N TYR A 22 -3.88 -8.33 -4.62
CA TYR A 22 -4.24 -7.38 -3.58
C TYR A 22 -4.97 -6.16 -4.15
N GLN A 23 -4.50 -5.61 -5.28
CA GLN A 23 -5.18 -4.52 -5.99
C GLN A 23 -6.64 -4.87 -6.28
N ARG A 24 -6.88 -6.04 -6.88
CA ARG A 24 -8.24 -6.52 -7.18
C ARG A 24 -9.11 -6.61 -5.93
N ILE A 25 -8.56 -7.15 -4.83
CA ILE A 25 -9.30 -7.29 -3.56
C ILE A 25 -9.62 -5.91 -2.98
N ALA A 26 -8.62 -5.01 -2.93
CA ALA A 26 -8.79 -3.66 -2.42
C ALA A 26 -9.85 -2.88 -3.20
N ASP A 27 -9.82 -2.95 -4.54
CA ASP A 27 -10.81 -2.28 -5.40
C ASP A 27 -12.23 -2.78 -5.16
N GLN A 28 -12.41 -4.11 -5.03
CA GLN A 28 -13.73 -4.67 -4.76
C GLN A 28 -14.28 -4.29 -3.38
N LEU A 29 -13.40 -4.23 -2.38
CA LEU A 29 -13.73 -3.85 -1.00
C LEU A 29 -13.82 -2.33 -0.79
N GLY A 30 -13.43 -1.52 -1.78
CA GLY A 30 -13.41 -0.07 -1.65
C GLY A 30 -12.27 0.45 -0.77
N LEU A 31 -11.19 -0.31 -0.60
CA LEU A 31 -9.98 0.10 0.14
C LEU A 31 -9.01 0.93 -0.70
N THR A 32 -9.46 1.38 -1.87
CA THR A 32 -8.68 2.20 -2.79
C THR A 32 -9.05 3.66 -2.58
N GLU A 33 -8.10 4.44 -2.06
CA GLU A 33 -8.09 5.90 -2.11
C GLU A 33 -7.32 6.31 -3.38
N TRP A 34 -6.26 7.12 -3.27
CA TRP A 34 -5.32 7.33 -4.37
C TRP A 34 -4.33 6.16 -4.57
N SER A 35 -4.17 5.31 -3.55
CA SER A 35 -3.43 4.04 -3.62
C SER A 35 -4.00 3.05 -2.61
N PRO A 36 -4.09 1.75 -2.92
CA PRO A 36 -4.65 0.75 -2.00
C PRO A 36 -3.74 0.43 -0.80
N VAL A 37 -2.56 1.05 -0.72
CA VAL A 37 -1.61 0.86 0.41
C VAL A 37 -1.54 2.07 1.35
N VAL A 38 -2.39 3.08 1.15
CA VAL A 38 -2.46 4.29 2.00
C VAL A 38 -2.79 3.91 3.45
N TRP A 39 -3.86 3.15 3.67
CA TRP A 39 -4.24 2.72 5.01
C TRP A 39 -3.17 1.85 5.70
N ILE A 40 -2.44 1.04 4.92
CA ILE A 40 -1.29 0.28 5.42
C ILE A 40 -0.19 1.23 5.89
N GLY A 41 0.09 2.29 5.15
CA GLY A 41 1.03 3.34 5.55
C GLY A 41 0.63 3.99 6.88
N ARG A 42 -0.65 4.33 7.04
CA ARG A 42 -1.22 4.86 8.30
C ARG A 42 -1.08 3.90 9.48
N LEU A 43 -1.01 2.58 9.25
CA LEU A 43 -0.71 1.60 10.30
C LEU A 43 0.78 1.55 10.65
N PHE A 44 1.66 1.73 9.67
CA PHE A 44 3.11 1.76 9.91
C PHE A 44 3.56 3.03 10.60
N THR A 45 2.93 4.15 10.28
CA THR A 45 3.33 5.47 10.74
C THR A 45 2.21 6.00 11.60
N LEU A 46 2.47 6.24 12.89
CA LEU A 46 1.49 6.69 13.89
C LEU A 46 0.93 8.11 13.63
N ASP A 47 0.92 8.56 12.38
CA ASP A 47 0.56 9.87 11.87
C ASP A 47 -0.15 9.69 10.51
N ASN A 48 -1.37 10.24 10.41
CA ASN A 48 -2.26 10.04 9.27
C ASN A 48 -1.67 10.57 7.96
N ASP A 49 -1.20 11.82 7.99
CA ASP A 49 -0.71 12.50 6.79
C ASP A 49 0.61 11.89 6.35
N TYR A 50 1.49 11.60 7.30
CA TYR A 50 2.76 10.97 6.98
C TYR A 50 2.56 9.57 6.39
N GLY A 51 1.62 8.78 6.92
CA GLY A 51 1.33 7.43 6.46
C GLY A 51 0.66 7.38 5.12
N GLU A 52 -0.18 8.36 4.84
CA GLU A 52 -0.71 8.58 3.51
C GLU A 52 0.46 8.81 2.55
N HIS A 53 1.30 9.81 2.83
CA HIS A 53 2.35 10.22 1.90
C HIS A 53 3.61 9.36 1.92
N TRP A 54 3.71 8.23 2.63
CA TRP A 54 4.98 7.50 2.84
C TRP A 54 5.72 7.04 1.56
N PHE A 55 5.03 6.88 0.41
CA PHE A 55 5.63 6.61 -0.91
C PHE A 55 5.63 7.78 -1.89
N ASP A 56 5.24 8.97 -1.42
CA ASP A 56 5.19 10.22 -2.18
C ASP A 56 6.59 10.80 -2.47
N ASN A 57 7.38 10.03 -3.23
CA ASN A 57 8.78 10.29 -3.56
C ASN A 57 8.92 10.48 -5.08
N TRP A 58 8.13 11.37 -5.68
CA TRP A 58 8.05 11.56 -7.14
C TRP A 58 9.41 11.73 -7.82
N HIS A 59 10.30 12.50 -7.20
CA HIS A 59 11.67 12.71 -7.68
C HIS A 59 12.50 11.42 -7.82
N LEU A 60 12.14 10.34 -7.13
CA LEU A 60 12.77 9.02 -7.28
C LEU A 60 12.13 8.18 -8.41
N ARG A 61 10.90 8.50 -8.82
CA ARG A 61 10.13 7.78 -9.84
C ARG A 61 10.45 8.29 -11.24
N GLU A 62 10.61 9.61 -11.40
CA GLU A 62 10.91 10.25 -12.68
C GLU A 62 12.06 9.58 -13.46
N PRO A 63 13.21 9.22 -12.83
CA PRO A 63 14.31 8.58 -13.56
C PRO A 63 13.99 7.16 -14.06
N LEU A 64 12.92 6.54 -13.54
CA LEU A 64 12.52 5.16 -13.83
C LEU A 64 11.35 5.07 -14.83
N GLU A 65 10.73 6.19 -15.19
CA GLU A 65 9.51 6.26 -16.02
C GLU A 65 9.64 5.45 -17.32
N ALA A 66 10.77 5.59 -18.03
CA ALA A 66 11.01 4.90 -19.31
C ALA A 66 11.15 3.38 -19.17
N GLU A 67 11.65 2.87 -18.03
CA GLU A 67 11.72 1.43 -17.77
C GLU A 67 10.38 0.90 -17.24
N ALA A 68 9.66 1.67 -16.41
CA ALA A 68 8.31 1.34 -15.97
C ALA A 68 7.36 1.19 -17.16
N THR A 69 7.37 2.17 -18.09
CA THR A 69 6.54 2.16 -19.30
C THR A 69 6.81 0.94 -20.18
N ARG A 70 8.09 0.56 -20.33
CA ARG A 70 8.47 -0.67 -21.07
C ARG A 70 7.90 -1.95 -20.46
N ARG A 71 7.48 -1.91 -19.20
CA ARG A 71 6.87 -3.03 -18.46
C ARG A 71 5.35 -2.93 -18.35
N GLY A 72 4.74 -1.95 -19.02
CA GLY A 72 3.31 -1.69 -18.92
C GLY A 72 2.90 -1.10 -17.57
N LEU A 73 3.85 -0.46 -16.87
CA LEU A 73 3.62 0.27 -15.62
C LEU A 73 3.71 1.77 -15.88
N THR A 74 3.07 2.54 -15.02
CA THR A 74 3.26 3.99 -14.89
C THR A 74 4.22 4.29 -13.75
N GLU A 75 4.77 5.50 -13.73
CA GLU A 75 5.49 6.01 -12.56
C GLU A 75 4.63 6.03 -11.28
N GLY A 76 3.31 6.19 -11.42
CA GLY A 76 2.34 6.13 -10.33
C GLY A 76 2.31 4.78 -9.61
N ASP A 77 2.61 3.70 -10.34
CA ASP A 77 2.61 2.33 -9.82
C ASP A 77 3.85 2.01 -8.96
N LEU A 78 4.92 2.79 -9.10
CA LEU A 78 6.19 2.53 -8.43
C LEU A 78 6.18 2.99 -6.98
N LEU A 79 6.37 2.05 -6.06
CA LEU A 79 6.51 2.30 -4.63
C LEU A 79 7.98 2.18 -4.23
N ILE A 80 8.64 3.32 -4.11
CA ILE A 80 10.09 3.41 -3.85
C ILE A 80 10.32 3.81 -2.40
N ILE A 81 11.09 2.98 -1.68
CA ILE A 81 11.56 3.29 -0.33
C ILE A 81 12.59 4.41 -0.42
N ASP A 82 12.22 5.59 0.09
CA ASP A 82 13.14 6.66 0.44
C ASP A 82 13.60 6.49 1.89
N PRO A 83 14.84 6.03 2.15
CA PRO A 83 15.33 5.82 3.50
C PRO A 83 15.43 7.11 4.33
N GLU A 84 15.47 8.29 3.70
CA GLU A 84 15.53 9.58 4.38
C GLU A 84 14.19 9.98 4.99
N ARG A 85 13.08 9.42 4.52
CA ARG A 85 11.79 9.64 5.16
C ARG A 85 11.71 8.99 6.53
N PHE A 86 12.33 7.83 6.73
CA PHE A 86 12.29 7.07 7.98
C PHE A 86 13.16 7.65 9.12
N GLN A 87 13.37 8.97 9.13
CA GLN A 87 14.02 9.70 10.20
C GLN A 87 13.08 10.75 10.77
N ASN A 88 13.14 10.98 12.09
CA ASN A 88 12.35 12.02 12.76
C ASN A 88 13.13 13.32 13.00
N GLY A 89 14.41 13.36 12.60
CA GLY A 89 15.29 14.52 12.74
C GLY A 89 15.64 14.92 14.18
N LYS A 90 15.27 14.13 15.21
CA LYS A 90 15.46 14.50 16.62
C LYS A 90 16.81 14.08 17.18
N ASP A 91 17.24 12.86 16.93
CA ASP A 91 18.50 12.30 17.45
C ASP A 91 19.22 11.45 16.39
N GLY A 92 19.32 12.03 15.19
CA GLY A 92 19.89 11.40 14.00
C GLY A 92 19.20 10.09 13.59
N PRO A 93 19.56 9.53 12.42
CA PRO A 93 19.21 8.17 12.13
C PRO A 93 20.18 7.20 12.82
N CYS A 94 19.65 6.20 13.54
CA CYS A 94 20.46 5.17 14.22
C CYS A 94 21.28 4.27 13.26
N HIS A 95 20.95 4.26 11.96
CA HIS A 95 21.55 3.40 10.94
C HIS A 95 21.75 4.18 9.63
N THR A 96 22.60 3.69 8.73
CA THR A 96 22.82 4.32 7.41
C THR A 96 21.58 4.22 6.51
N PRO A 97 21.43 5.09 5.48
CA PRO A 97 20.31 5.02 4.54
C PRO A 97 20.19 3.66 3.84
N GLU A 98 21.32 3.03 3.48
CA GLU A 98 21.36 1.73 2.82
C GLU A 98 20.81 0.61 3.72
N PHE A 99 21.17 0.64 5.01
CA PHE A 99 20.66 -0.33 5.97
C PHE A 99 19.15 -0.17 6.17
N ARG A 100 18.66 1.07 6.31
CA ARG A 100 17.23 1.36 6.44
C ARG A 100 16.46 0.91 5.20
N LYS A 101 16.98 1.20 4.00
CA LYS A 101 16.35 0.77 2.73
C LYS A 101 16.26 -0.76 2.64
N ARG A 102 17.35 -1.48 2.97
CA ARG A 102 17.36 -2.95 2.97
C ARG A 102 16.36 -3.51 3.99
N PHE A 103 16.39 -3.02 5.22
CA PHE A 103 15.46 -3.45 6.27
C PHE A 103 14.00 -3.28 5.84
N TRP A 104 13.62 -2.10 5.36
CA TRP A 104 12.24 -1.86 4.91
C TRP A 104 11.91 -2.65 3.65
N SER A 105 12.87 -2.92 2.78
CA SER A 105 12.66 -3.82 1.65
C SER A 105 12.29 -5.22 2.14
N ASP A 106 12.99 -5.75 3.14
CA ASP A 106 12.69 -7.05 3.73
C ASP A 106 11.34 -7.08 4.45
N VAL A 107 10.99 -6.01 5.17
CA VAL A 107 9.66 -5.85 5.81
C VAL A 107 8.54 -5.90 4.76
N LEU A 108 8.63 -5.10 3.69
CA LEU A 108 7.58 -5.06 2.68
C LEU A 108 7.55 -6.34 1.82
N ARG A 109 8.69 -6.97 1.55
CA ARG A 109 8.78 -8.28 0.89
C ARG A 109 8.19 -9.41 1.73
N SER A 110 8.12 -9.25 3.05
CA SER A 110 7.54 -10.26 3.95
C SER A 110 6.10 -9.95 4.37
N LEU A 111 5.57 -8.78 3.96
CA LEU A 111 4.22 -8.37 4.33
C LEU A 111 3.16 -9.17 3.56
N ASP A 112 2.47 -10.02 4.31
CA ASP A 112 1.23 -10.66 3.91
C ASP A 112 0.13 -10.32 4.90
N LEU A 113 -1.04 -9.94 4.38
CA LEU A 113 -2.22 -9.66 5.22
C LEU A 113 -3.21 -10.81 5.15
N SER A 114 -3.92 -11.03 6.26
CA SER A 114 -5.05 -11.94 6.22
C SER A 114 -6.26 -11.28 5.56
N PHE A 115 -7.06 -12.05 4.84
CA PHE A 115 -8.32 -11.55 4.29
C PHE A 115 -9.26 -10.97 5.36
N ASP A 116 -9.30 -11.55 6.56
CA ASP A 116 -10.13 -11.04 7.67
C ASP A 116 -9.78 -9.59 8.04
N LEU A 117 -8.48 -9.28 8.12
CA LEU A 117 -8.01 -7.91 8.39
C LEU A 117 -8.45 -6.93 7.29
N LEU A 118 -8.41 -7.34 6.02
CA LEU A 118 -8.87 -6.51 4.90
C LEU A 118 -10.39 -6.28 4.98
N ALA A 119 -11.16 -7.32 5.30
CA ALA A 119 -12.60 -7.22 5.46
C ALA A 119 -12.99 -6.29 6.62
N ASP A 120 -12.26 -6.35 7.74
CA ASP A 120 -12.52 -5.50 8.90
C ASP A 120 -12.19 -4.02 8.60
N GLU A 121 -11.07 -3.74 7.94
CA GLU A 121 -10.74 -2.38 7.48
C GLU A 121 -11.80 -1.87 6.50
N ALA A 122 -12.22 -2.70 5.54
CA ALA A 122 -13.23 -2.30 4.55
C ALA A 122 -14.55 -1.94 5.20
N ARG A 123 -14.96 -2.67 6.25
CA ARG A 123 -16.15 -2.34 7.04
C ARG A 123 -15.99 -1.00 7.75
N ALA A 124 -14.86 -0.80 8.44
CA ALA A 124 -14.59 0.45 9.15
C ALA A 124 -14.65 1.64 8.18
N PHE A 125 -13.94 1.54 7.06
CA PHE A 125 -13.86 2.59 6.05
C PHE A 125 -15.22 2.86 5.38
N ASN A 126 -15.99 1.80 5.07
CA ASN A 126 -17.32 1.95 4.49
C ASN A 126 -18.33 2.60 5.47
N GLN A 127 -18.19 2.36 6.78
CA GLN A 127 -19.00 3.05 7.80
C GLN A 127 -18.65 4.54 7.90
N GLU A 128 -17.38 4.90 7.72
CA GLU A 128 -16.97 6.31 7.66
C GLU A 128 -17.51 7.00 6.39
N ARG A 129 -17.44 6.33 5.24
CA ARG A 129 -18.05 6.84 4.00
C ARG A 129 -19.53 7.12 4.15
N LEU A 130 -20.29 6.24 4.81
CA LEU A 130 -21.71 6.49 5.07
C LEU A 130 -21.96 7.83 5.81
N ARG A 131 -21.01 8.29 6.62
CA ARG A 131 -21.11 9.54 7.39
C ARG A 131 -20.62 10.76 6.61
N PHE A 132 -19.50 10.63 5.90
CA PHE A 132 -18.77 11.78 5.35
C PHE A 132 -18.83 11.85 3.81
N MET A 133 -19.01 10.73 3.13
CA MET A 133 -19.04 10.60 1.67
C MET A 133 -20.10 9.57 1.25
N PRO A 134 -21.41 9.84 1.47
CA PRO A 134 -22.45 8.82 1.29
C PRO A 134 -22.53 8.27 -0.14
N ASP A 135 -22.10 9.06 -1.14
CA ASP A 135 -22.07 8.66 -2.54
C ASP A 135 -21.02 7.57 -2.83
N GLU A 136 -20.01 7.41 -1.97
CA GLU A 136 -19.00 6.34 -2.06
C GLU A 136 -19.35 5.10 -1.24
N TYR A 137 -20.48 5.11 -0.53
CA TYR A 137 -20.89 3.98 0.31
C TYR A 137 -21.20 2.74 -0.53
N ILE A 138 -20.60 1.62 -0.14
CA ILE A 138 -20.78 0.31 -0.79
C ILE A 138 -21.86 -0.45 -0.04
N SER A 139 -23.10 -0.34 -0.53
CA SER A 139 -24.27 -0.99 0.09
C SER A 139 -24.23 -2.53 0.06
N ASP A 140 -23.49 -3.12 -0.88
CA ASP A 140 -23.34 -4.57 -1.07
C ASP A 140 -22.02 -5.12 -0.51
N LEU A 141 -21.30 -4.37 0.33
CA LEU A 141 -19.95 -4.73 0.81
C LEU A 141 -19.87 -6.15 1.40
N GLU A 142 -20.82 -6.54 2.25
CA GLU A 142 -20.81 -7.89 2.86
C GLU A 142 -20.96 -9.01 1.82
N ALA A 143 -21.73 -8.78 0.75
CA ALA A 143 -21.86 -9.74 -0.35
C ALA A 143 -20.55 -9.87 -1.15
N ARG A 144 -19.82 -8.77 -1.32
CA ARG A 144 -18.48 -8.77 -1.94
C ARG A 144 -17.46 -9.49 -1.07
N ILE A 145 -17.46 -9.23 0.24
CA ILE A 145 -16.62 -9.94 1.22
C ILE A 145 -16.88 -11.45 1.17
N ALA A 146 -18.15 -11.87 1.14
CA ALA A 146 -18.51 -13.27 1.07
C ALA A 146 -18.05 -13.95 -0.23
N THR A 147 -18.23 -13.27 -1.37
CA THR A 147 -17.77 -13.75 -2.68
C THR A 147 -16.26 -13.93 -2.70
N LEU A 148 -15.50 -12.89 -2.34
CA LEU A 148 -14.04 -12.95 -2.29
C LEU A 148 -13.53 -14.05 -1.35
N ARG A 149 -14.16 -14.23 -0.18
CA ARG A 149 -13.79 -15.30 0.75
C ARG A 149 -13.96 -16.70 0.16
N ALA A 150 -14.92 -16.89 -0.75
CA ALA A 150 -15.15 -18.18 -1.41
C ALA A 150 -14.21 -18.42 -2.60
N GLU A 151 -13.67 -17.36 -3.20
CA GLU A 151 -12.70 -17.41 -4.31
C GLU A 151 -11.27 -17.64 -3.85
N LEU A 152 -10.96 -17.26 -2.61
CA LEU A 152 -9.64 -17.35 -1.98
C LEU A 152 -9.37 -18.77 -1.46
#